data_AF-A0A955F8M4-F1
#
_entry.id   AF-A0A955F8M4-F1
#
_cell.length_a   1.000
_cell.length_b   1.000
_cell.length_c   1.000
_cell.angle_alpha   90.00
_cell.angle_beta   90.00
_cell.angle_gamma   90.00
#
_symmetry.space_group_name_H-M   'P 1'
#
loop_
_entity.id
_entity.type
_entity.pdbx_description
1 polymer ?
#
loop_
_entity_poly.entity_id
_entity_poly.type
_entity_poly.pdbx_seq_one_letter_code
_entity_poly.pdbx_strand_id
1 'polypeptide(L)'
;FSFTDAADEPLTTLTPSDIIQISGLVTGADISISGDGTPQYRVCTDGSSSTNCDGSEVQTWTATTGIALVQNNHYVQVRLTSNAANSTMNSATLNIGGVTDQWDVTTINDITPNAFNFTDKSGVTASTLIVSDIVQIFGIDTGVDISVSGDGSPEYRICSDGSSPANCDGSETQTWTSLPLIGVVNNNEYVQLRLTANASAGATNNATLTVGGTNDTWAVTTYTPNDNTPDAFDFIDMNDIALSTQTASDIVQITGIDVAVDLSISGGGSPEFRVCTDGSSEANCDGSETQTWTAGPVVGAVVNNDYVQVRLTSSVSNSTTLQTTLNVGTESANWDVTTENDT
;
A
#
# COMPACT_ATOMS: atom_id res chain seq x y z
N PHE A 1 -27.54 -48.54 6.32
CA PHE A 1 -26.21 -48.31 5.74
C PHE A 1 -25.90 -46.83 5.93
N SER A 2 -24.63 -46.45 5.99
CA SER A 2 -24.22 -45.05 6.04
C SER A 2 -22.84 -44.91 5.42
N PHE A 3 -22.64 -43.89 4.59
CA PHE A 3 -21.37 -43.55 3.97
C PHE A 3 -20.59 -42.58 4.86
N THR A 4 -19.27 -42.58 4.67
CA THR A 4 -18.40 -41.57 5.29
C THR A 4 -18.20 -40.41 4.32
N ASP A 5 -18.58 -39.20 4.72
CA ASP A 5 -18.39 -37.99 3.91
C ASP A 5 -16.91 -37.77 3.54
N ALA A 6 -16.68 -37.27 2.33
CA ALA A 6 -15.35 -36.91 1.83
C ALA A 6 -15.13 -35.39 1.95
N ALA A 7 -13.96 -34.99 2.42
CA ALA A 7 -13.56 -33.59 2.56
C ALA A 7 -12.19 -33.37 1.89
N ASP A 8 -11.89 -32.11 1.57
CA ASP A 8 -10.65 -31.70 0.90
C ASP A 8 -10.40 -32.37 -0.46
N GLU A 9 -11.49 -32.72 -1.15
CA GLU A 9 -11.39 -33.35 -2.46
C GLU A 9 -10.95 -32.35 -3.54
N PRO A 10 -10.12 -32.76 -4.52
CA PRO A 10 -9.76 -31.89 -5.63
C PRO A 10 -10.99 -31.48 -6.44
N LEU A 11 -10.96 -30.30 -7.06
CA LEU A 11 -12.07 -29.77 -7.85
C LEU A 11 -12.41 -30.68 -9.06
N THR A 12 -13.68 -30.74 -9.44
CA THR A 12 -14.16 -31.43 -10.66
C THR A 12 -13.68 -32.88 -10.80
N THR A 13 -13.44 -33.56 -9.68
CA THR A 13 -12.85 -34.90 -9.62
C THR A 13 -13.91 -35.93 -9.30
N LEU A 14 -13.88 -37.06 -10.01
CA LEU A 14 -14.80 -38.16 -9.76
C LEU A 14 -14.35 -38.94 -8.52
N THR A 15 -15.00 -38.70 -7.39
CA THR A 15 -14.65 -39.26 -6.09
C THR A 15 -15.57 -40.45 -5.77
N PRO A 16 -15.03 -41.63 -5.42
CA PRO A 16 -15.82 -42.76 -4.91
C PRO A 16 -15.95 -42.73 -3.37
N SER A 17 -17.07 -43.21 -2.84
CA SER A 17 -17.30 -43.40 -1.41
C SER A 17 -16.54 -44.59 -0.83
N ASP A 18 -16.63 -44.78 0.48
CA ASP A 18 -16.40 -46.08 1.09
C ASP A 18 -17.40 -47.14 0.59
N ILE A 19 -17.01 -48.41 0.70
CA ILE A 19 -17.78 -49.56 0.23
C ILE A 19 -18.61 -50.08 1.41
N ILE A 20 -19.93 -50.10 1.27
CA ILE A 20 -20.83 -50.46 2.37
C ILE A 20 -21.52 -51.79 2.09
N GLN A 21 -21.47 -52.70 3.07
CA GLN A 21 -22.27 -53.92 3.03
C GLN A 21 -23.72 -53.63 3.45
N ILE A 22 -24.67 -54.09 2.65
CA ILE A 22 -26.10 -53.98 2.94
C ILE A 22 -26.56 -55.23 3.68
N SER A 23 -27.17 -55.04 4.85
CA SER A 23 -27.68 -56.12 5.69
C SER A 23 -29.11 -55.82 6.17
N GLY A 24 -29.83 -56.86 6.61
CA GLY A 24 -31.18 -56.75 7.17
C GLY A 24 -32.31 -56.83 6.14
N LEU A 25 -32.02 -57.14 4.87
CA LEU A 25 -33.04 -57.32 3.83
C LEU A 25 -33.64 -58.74 3.88
N VAL A 26 -34.97 -58.83 3.87
CA VAL A 26 -35.72 -60.11 3.83
C VAL A 26 -36.03 -60.54 2.39
N THR A 27 -36.27 -59.56 1.51
CA THR A 27 -36.43 -59.72 0.06
C THR A 27 -35.53 -58.70 -0.65
N GLY A 28 -35.29 -58.88 -1.96
CA GLY A 28 -34.58 -57.89 -2.76
C GLY A 28 -35.25 -56.52 -2.69
N ALA A 29 -34.45 -55.45 -2.69
CA ALA A 29 -34.89 -54.07 -2.61
C ALA A 29 -34.40 -53.26 -3.83
N ASP A 30 -35.24 -52.35 -4.33
CA ASP A 30 -34.85 -51.43 -5.39
C ASP A 30 -33.83 -50.41 -4.89
N ILE A 31 -32.93 -50.01 -5.79
CA ILE A 31 -31.93 -48.98 -5.54
C ILE A 31 -32.11 -47.79 -6.49
N SER A 32 -31.90 -46.60 -5.95
CA SER A 32 -31.90 -45.33 -6.69
C SER A 32 -30.91 -44.36 -6.07
N ILE A 33 -30.36 -43.46 -6.89
CA ILE A 33 -29.47 -42.39 -6.45
C ILE A 33 -29.93 -41.07 -7.05
N SER A 34 -29.76 -39.99 -6.29
CA SER A 34 -30.07 -38.62 -6.72
C SER A 34 -29.12 -37.64 -6.03
N GLY A 35 -29.07 -36.39 -6.49
CA GLY A 35 -28.20 -35.36 -5.93
C GLY A 35 -27.35 -34.67 -6.98
N ASP A 36 -26.37 -33.89 -6.52
CA ASP A 36 -25.49 -33.07 -7.33
C ASP A 36 -24.24 -33.85 -7.81
N GLY A 37 -23.49 -33.28 -8.75
CA GLY A 37 -22.25 -33.91 -9.22
C GLY A 37 -22.46 -35.18 -10.04
N THR A 38 -23.64 -35.38 -10.65
CA THR A 38 -23.97 -36.56 -11.48
C THR A 38 -23.75 -37.90 -10.77
N PRO A 39 -24.43 -38.14 -9.64
CA PRO A 39 -24.09 -39.26 -8.77
C PRO A 39 -24.45 -40.60 -9.43
N GLN A 40 -23.60 -41.60 -9.19
CA GLN A 40 -23.74 -42.96 -9.70
C GLN A 40 -23.57 -43.95 -8.55
N TYR A 41 -24.22 -45.10 -8.67
CA TYR A 41 -24.01 -46.23 -7.78
C TYR A 41 -23.52 -47.44 -8.55
N ARG A 42 -22.93 -48.40 -7.82
CA ARG A 42 -22.72 -49.78 -8.27
C ARG A 42 -23.08 -50.75 -7.15
N VAL A 43 -23.55 -51.93 -7.54
CA VAL A 43 -23.89 -53.03 -6.62
C VAL A 43 -22.95 -54.20 -6.93
N CYS A 44 -22.27 -54.71 -5.92
CA CYS A 44 -21.37 -55.85 -6.03
C CYS A 44 -22.02 -57.08 -5.38
N THR A 45 -22.22 -58.11 -6.19
CA THR A 45 -23.09 -59.27 -5.88
C THR A 45 -22.35 -60.48 -5.33
N ASP A 46 -21.02 -60.55 -5.46
CA ASP A 46 -20.26 -61.69 -4.93
C ASP A 46 -19.88 -61.45 -3.46
N GLY A 47 -20.56 -62.17 -2.57
CA GLY A 47 -20.49 -62.05 -1.12
C GLY A 47 -19.20 -62.58 -0.48
N SER A 48 -18.05 -62.51 -1.16
CA SER A 48 -16.79 -63.06 -0.65
C SER A 48 -15.87 -62.01 0.00
N SER A 49 -15.98 -60.72 -0.33
CA SER A 49 -15.08 -59.66 0.17
C SER A 49 -15.49 -58.24 -0.28
N SER A 50 -15.19 -57.19 0.51
CA SER A 50 -15.32 -55.79 0.08
C SER A 50 -14.42 -55.44 -1.12
N THR A 51 -13.40 -56.25 -1.40
CA THR A 51 -12.52 -56.09 -2.56
C THR A 51 -13.23 -56.25 -3.90
N ASN A 52 -14.38 -56.93 -4.01
CA ASN A 52 -15.07 -56.99 -5.31
C ASN A 52 -15.76 -55.65 -5.70
N CYS A 53 -15.83 -54.70 -4.76
CA CYS A 53 -16.23 -53.33 -5.03
C CYS A 53 -15.02 -52.38 -5.17
N ASP A 54 -13.77 -52.88 -5.26
CA ASP A 54 -12.55 -52.05 -5.39
C ASP A 54 -12.19 -51.69 -6.85
N GLY A 55 -12.92 -52.23 -7.83
CA GLY A 55 -12.67 -51.99 -9.26
C GLY A 55 -11.80 -53.04 -9.97
N SER A 56 -11.42 -54.13 -9.29
CA SER A 56 -10.71 -55.28 -9.87
C SER A 56 -11.57 -56.14 -10.81
N GLU A 57 -12.89 -56.13 -10.67
CA GLU A 57 -13.85 -56.65 -11.66
C GLU A 57 -14.66 -55.49 -12.29
N VAL A 58 -14.90 -55.54 -13.60
CA VAL A 58 -15.64 -54.49 -14.32
C VAL A 58 -17.12 -54.54 -13.96
N GLN A 59 -17.49 -53.85 -12.88
CA GLN A 59 -18.88 -53.54 -12.55
C GLN A 59 -19.26 -52.18 -13.15
N THR A 60 -20.43 -52.09 -13.77
CA THR A 60 -20.88 -50.87 -14.46
C THR A 60 -21.51 -49.89 -13.47
N TRP A 61 -20.99 -48.67 -13.45
CA TRP A 61 -21.59 -47.56 -12.73
C TRP A 61 -22.84 -47.07 -13.45
N THR A 62 -23.90 -46.77 -12.70
CA THR A 62 -25.17 -46.31 -13.25
C THR A 62 -25.84 -45.29 -12.34
N ALA A 63 -26.64 -44.40 -12.93
CA ALA A 63 -27.56 -43.51 -12.22
C ALA A 63 -29.03 -43.90 -12.47
N THR A 64 -29.28 -44.97 -13.24
CA THR A 64 -30.62 -45.37 -13.63
C THR A 64 -31.33 -46.03 -12.45
N THR A 65 -32.51 -45.54 -12.08
CA THR A 65 -33.30 -46.10 -10.99
C THR A 65 -33.94 -47.43 -11.37
N GLY A 66 -33.97 -48.40 -10.45
CA GLY A 66 -34.75 -49.63 -10.58
C GLY A 66 -34.21 -50.67 -11.58
N ILE A 67 -32.97 -50.52 -12.05
CA ILE A 67 -32.33 -51.51 -12.95
C ILE A 67 -31.51 -52.58 -12.20
N ALA A 68 -31.40 -52.46 -10.88
CA ALA A 68 -30.70 -53.42 -10.03
C ALA A 68 -31.53 -53.71 -8.77
N LEU A 69 -31.46 -54.95 -8.29
CA LEU A 69 -32.03 -55.38 -7.01
C LEU A 69 -30.88 -55.62 -6.03
N VAL A 70 -30.90 -54.93 -4.90
CA VAL A 70 -29.97 -55.14 -3.80
C VAL A 70 -30.50 -56.28 -2.93
N GLN A 71 -29.67 -57.29 -2.70
CA GLN A 71 -29.98 -58.40 -1.79
C GLN A 71 -29.19 -58.25 -0.50
N ASN A 72 -29.60 -58.99 0.53
CA ASN A 72 -28.86 -59.07 1.77
C ASN A 72 -27.42 -59.56 1.51
N ASN A 73 -26.45 -58.90 2.14
CA ASN A 73 -25.00 -59.10 1.99
C ASN A 73 -24.37 -58.59 0.68
N HIS A 74 -25.12 -57.93 -0.21
CA HIS A 74 -24.50 -57.17 -1.31
C HIS A 74 -23.69 -55.98 -0.77
N TYR A 75 -22.69 -55.58 -1.53
CA TYR A 75 -21.95 -54.34 -1.27
C TYR A 75 -22.42 -53.25 -2.24
N VAL A 76 -22.45 -52.01 -1.77
CA VAL A 76 -22.77 -50.84 -2.57
C VAL A 76 -21.67 -49.80 -2.40
N GLN A 77 -21.37 -49.12 -3.48
CA GLN A 77 -20.52 -47.94 -3.48
C GLN A 77 -21.19 -46.87 -4.34
N VAL A 78 -21.06 -45.62 -3.93
CA VAL A 78 -21.49 -44.46 -4.71
C VAL A 78 -20.27 -43.66 -5.17
N ARG A 79 -20.47 -42.85 -6.20
CA ARG A 79 -19.49 -41.85 -6.62
C ARG A 79 -20.21 -40.64 -7.18
N LEU A 80 -19.58 -39.49 -7.08
CA LEU A 80 -20.03 -38.25 -7.69
C LEU A 80 -18.82 -37.42 -8.13
N THR A 81 -19.02 -36.44 -9.00
CA THR A 81 -18.01 -35.44 -9.36
C THR A 81 -18.04 -34.30 -8.35
N SER A 82 -16.93 -34.07 -7.65
CA SER A 82 -16.77 -32.96 -6.69
C SER A 82 -17.05 -31.61 -7.33
N ASN A 83 -17.35 -30.60 -6.52
CA ASN A 83 -17.74 -29.29 -7.02
C ASN A 83 -16.60 -28.61 -7.81
N ALA A 84 -16.95 -27.65 -8.67
CA ALA A 84 -15.99 -26.85 -9.42
C ALA A 84 -15.44 -25.65 -8.62
N ALA A 85 -16.11 -25.27 -7.52
CA ALA A 85 -15.69 -24.23 -6.59
C ALA A 85 -15.05 -24.83 -5.33
N ASN A 86 -14.15 -24.07 -4.69
CA ASN A 86 -13.56 -24.39 -3.38
C ASN A 86 -14.62 -24.39 -2.27
N SER A 87 -14.35 -25.09 -1.17
CA SER A 87 -15.22 -25.20 0.02
C SER A 87 -16.70 -25.46 -0.28
N THR A 88 -17.00 -26.09 -1.42
CA THR A 88 -18.36 -26.28 -1.91
C THR A 88 -18.68 -27.76 -1.94
N MET A 89 -19.82 -28.10 -1.34
CA MET A 89 -20.30 -29.46 -1.22
C MET A 89 -21.16 -29.85 -2.42
N ASN A 90 -20.92 -31.05 -2.96
CA ASN A 90 -21.91 -31.79 -3.74
C ASN A 90 -22.37 -33.01 -2.92
N SER A 91 -23.66 -33.34 -2.99
CA SER A 91 -24.25 -34.43 -2.20
C SER A 91 -24.87 -35.50 -3.10
N ALA A 92 -24.75 -36.77 -2.70
CA ALA A 92 -25.46 -37.89 -3.30
C ALA A 92 -26.33 -38.59 -2.26
N THR A 93 -27.64 -38.69 -2.52
CA THR A 93 -28.57 -39.46 -1.70
C THR A 93 -28.84 -40.81 -2.34
N LEU A 94 -28.42 -41.88 -1.66
CA LEU A 94 -28.70 -43.26 -2.06
C LEU A 94 -29.93 -43.77 -1.30
N ASN A 95 -30.89 -44.34 -2.03
CA ASN A 95 -32.07 -44.99 -1.48
C ASN A 95 -32.08 -46.47 -1.83
N ILE A 96 -32.20 -47.34 -0.81
CA ILE A 96 -32.39 -48.78 -0.97
C ILE A 96 -33.67 -49.18 -0.23
N GLY A 97 -34.71 -49.58 -0.98
CA GLY A 97 -35.96 -50.08 -0.40
C GLY A 97 -36.69 -49.10 0.53
N GLY A 98 -36.45 -47.80 0.40
CA GLY A 98 -37.02 -46.75 1.25
C GLY A 98 -36.11 -46.27 2.39
N VAL A 99 -34.96 -46.92 2.61
CA VAL A 99 -33.93 -46.44 3.54
C VAL A 99 -32.93 -45.59 2.77
N THR A 100 -32.71 -44.37 3.24
CA THR A 100 -31.84 -43.39 2.59
C THR A 100 -30.62 -43.06 3.42
N ASP A 101 -29.53 -42.74 2.74
CA ASP A 101 -28.35 -42.11 3.33
C ASP A 101 -27.82 -41.05 2.35
N GLN A 102 -27.32 -39.94 2.89
CA GLN A 102 -26.70 -38.88 2.12
C GLN A 102 -25.20 -38.96 2.32
N TRP A 103 -24.46 -38.91 1.21
CA TRP A 103 -23.01 -38.86 1.19
C TRP A 103 -22.57 -37.52 0.60
N ASP A 104 -21.79 -36.77 1.37
CA ASP A 104 -21.32 -35.44 1.02
C ASP A 104 -19.86 -35.46 0.57
N VAL A 105 -19.56 -34.70 -0.48
CA VAL A 105 -18.20 -34.48 -1.00
C VAL A 105 -17.92 -32.99 -1.01
N THR A 106 -17.02 -32.55 -0.12
CA THR A 106 -16.61 -31.16 0.02
C THR A 106 -15.23 -30.96 -0.59
N THR A 107 -15.10 -29.94 -1.44
CA THR A 107 -13.83 -29.58 -2.07
C THR A 107 -12.87 -28.88 -1.11
N ILE A 108 -11.57 -28.86 -1.48
CA ILE A 108 -10.52 -28.14 -0.75
C ILE A 108 -10.87 -26.66 -0.50
N ASN A 109 -10.33 -26.09 0.59
CA ASN A 109 -10.55 -24.69 0.96
C ASN A 109 -9.88 -23.69 0.00
N ASP A 110 -10.51 -22.52 -0.17
CA ASP A 110 -9.88 -21.40 -0.88
C ASP A 110 -8.88 -20.67 0.04
N ILE A 111 -7.62 -20.67 -0.37
CA ILE A 111 -6.51 -20.01 0.32
C ILE A 111 -5.91 -18.84 -0.48
N THR A 112 -6.50 -18.49 -1.62
CA THR A 112 -5.99 -17.42 -2.48
C THR A 112 -6.89 -16.20 -2.36
N PRO A 113 -6.48 -15.14 -1.64
CA PRO A 113 -7.28 -13.93 -1.57
C PRO A 113 -7.47 -13.30 -2.94
N ASN A 114 -8.59 -12.60 -3.08
CA ASN A 114 -8.75 -11.65 -4.18
C ASN A 114 -7.65 -10.59 -4.14
N ALA A 115 -7.34 -10.02 -5.30
CA ALA A 115 -6.35 -8.97 -5.41
C ALA A 115 -6.68 -7.80 -4.48
N PHE A 116 -5.67 -7.27 -3.81
CA PHE A 116 -5.74 -6.14 -2.91
C PHE A 116 -4.60 -5.17 -3.23
N ASN A 117 -4.76 -3.90 -2.89
CA ASN A 117 -3.77 -2.87 -3.16
C ASN A 117 -3.77 -1.79 -2.07
N PHE A 118 -2.59 -1.30 -1.74
CA PHE A 118 -2.38 -0.11 -0.91
C PHE A 118 -2.12 1.11 -1.80
N THR A 119 -2.44 2.29 -1.27
CA THR A 119 -2.18 3.55 -1.98
C THR A 119 -0.80 4.09 -1.61
N ASP A 120 0.09 4.20 -2.60
CA ASP A 120 1.42 4.77 -2.44
C ASP A 120 1.38 6.20 -1.87
N LYS A 121 2.41 6.56 -1.10
CA LYS A 121 2.56 7.90 -0.51
C LYS A 121 3.83 8.58 -0.99
N SER A 122 3.70 9.82 -1.44
CA SER A 122 4.82 10.66 -1.88
C SER A 122 4.88 11.95 -1.07
N GLY A 123 6.05 12.58 -1.04
CA GLY A 123 6.21 13.89 -0.40
C GLY A 123 6.16 13.81 1.13
N VAL A 124 6.48 12.65 1.70
CA VAL A 124 6.49 12.48 3.16
C VAL A 124 7.79 12.98 3.77
N THR A 125 7.75 13.38 5.03
CA THR A 125 8.94 13.82 5.78
C THR A 125 9.92 12.66 5.97
N ALA A 126 11.20 12.92 5.75
CA ALA A 126 12.28 11.94 5.90
C ALA A 126 12.32 11.33 7.32
N SER A 127 12.66 10.04 7.41
CA SER A 127 12.84 9.33 8.69
C SER A 127 11.62 9.35 9.61
N THR A 128 10.41 9.54 9.07
CA THR A 128 9.16 9.51 9.83
C THR A 128 8.42 8.19 9.63
N LEU A 129 7.69 7.74 10.65
CA LEU A 129 6.86 6.55 10.57
C LEU A 129 5.57 6.88 9.81
N ILE A 130 5.35 6.21 8.70
CA ILE A 130 4.18 6.39 7.83
C ILE A 130 3.29 5.16 7.93
N VAL A 131 1.97 5.38 8.02
CA VAL A 131 0.94 4.32 7.98
C VAL A 131 0.23 4.34 6.63
N SER A 132 -0.16 3.18 6.12
CA SER A 132 -0.93 3.05 4.87
C SER A 132 -2.42 3.35 5.09
N ASP A 133 -3.19 3.32 4.00
CA ASP A 133 -4.62 3.05 4.02
C ASP A 133 -4.92 1.63 4.57
N ILE A 134 -6.18 1.39 4.90
CA ILE A 134 -6.66 0.13 5.48
C ILE A 134 -7.34 -0.67 4.38
N VAL A 135 -6.90 -1.91 4.21
CA VAL A 135 -7.31 -2.80 3.10
C VAL A 135 -8.03 -4.01 3.67
N GLN A 136 -9.17 -4.38 3.10
CA GLN A 136 -9.91 -5.59 3.48
C GLN A 136 -9.42 -6.79 2.70
N ILE A 137 -9.24 -7.93 3.37
CA ILE A 137 -8.90 -9.21 2.75
C ILE A 137 -10.19 -10.01 2.55
N PHE A 138 -10.45 -10.46 1.32
CA PHE A 138 -11.63 -11.25 0.98
C PHE A 138 -11.32 -12.33 -0.06
N GLY A 139 -12.19 -13.33 -0.19
CA GLY A 139 -12.07 -14.40 -1.19
C GLY A 139 -11.34 -15.65 -0.71
N ILE A 140 -11.10 -15.78 0.59
CA ILE A 140 -10.57 -16.99 1.23
C ILE A 140 -11.66 -17.63 2.10
N ASP A 141 -11.60 -18.95 2.28
CA ASP A 141 -12.57 -19.70 3.08
C ASP A 141 -11.98 -20.25 4.38
N THR A 142 -10.66 -20.14 4.53
CA THR A 142 -9.93 -20.46 5.76
C THR A 142 -8.87 -19.39 6.01
N GLY A 143 -8.39 -19.28 7.26
CA GLY A 143 -7.28 -18.39 7.59
C GLY A 143 -6.03 -18.73 6.78
N VAL A 144 -5.34 -17.71 6.28
CA VAL A 144 -4.13 -17.84 5.47
C VAL A 144 -2.97 -17.06 6.07
N ASP A 145 -1.76 -17.51 5.77
CA ASP A 145 -0.53 -16.85 6.20
C ASP A 145 -0.43 -15.43 5.64
N ILE A 146 -0.05 -14.51 6.52
CA ILE A 146 0.27 -13.11 6.19
C ILE A 146 1.68 -12.75 6.67
N SER A 147 2.41 -12.04 5.82
CA SER A 147 3.77 -11.54 6.11
C SER A 147 4.05 -10.24 5.38
N VAL A 148 5.01 -9.47 5.88
CA VAL A 148 5.45 -8.21 5.26
C VAL A 148 6.97 -8.20 5.10
N SER A 149 7.49 -7.70 3.99
CA SER A 149 8.93 -7.57 3.76
C SER A 149 9.26 -6.24 3.09
N GLY A 150 10.55 -5.90 3.00
CA GLY A 150 11.01 -4.69 2.31
C GLY A 150 11.84 -3.76 3.20
N ASP A 151 11.89 -2.49 2.80
CA ASP A 151 12.75 -1.46 3.38
C ASP A 151 12.03 -0.64 4.45
N GLY A 152 12.80 0.08 5.28
CA GLY A 152 12.22 0.97 6.29
C GLY A 152 11.55 0.25 7.47
N SER A 153 11.95 -1.00 7.74
CA SER A 153 11.43 -1.83 8.84
C SER A 153 9.90 -1.96 8.79
N PRO A 154 9.35 -2.53 7.70
CA PRO A 154 7.92 -2.57 7.52
C PRO A 154 7.26 -3.53 8.51
N GLU A 155 6.07 -3.14 8.95
CA GLU A 155 5.21 -3.90 9.85
C GLU A 155 3.78 -3.90 9.30
N TYR A 156 3.04 -4.95 9.62
CA TYR A 156 1.59 -5.02 9.37
C TYR A 156 0.83 -5.20 10.68
N ARG A 157 -0.46 -4.91 10.65
CA ARG A 157 -1.41 -5.32 11.69
C ARG A 157 -2.68 -5.84 11.06
N ILE A 158 -3.33 -6.78 11.76
CA ILE A 158 -4.61 -7.36 11.39
C ILE A 158 -5.65 -6.85 12.36
N CYS A 159 -6.73 -6.26 11.84
CA CYS A 159 -7.83 -5.76 12.63
C CYS A 159 -8.94 -6.80 12.66
N SER A 160 -9.08 -7.44 13.82
CA SER A 160 -9.83 -8.67 14.01
C SER A 160 -11.35 -8.50 13.98
N ASP A 161 -11.86 -7.27 14.12
CA ASP A 161 -13.30 -7.03 13.99
C ASP A 161 -13.61 -6.49 12.58
N GLY A 162 -13.87 -7.42 11.65
CA GLY A 162 -14.27 -7.14 10.27
C GLY A 162 -15.59 -6.34 10.12
N SER A 163 -16.08 -5.68 11.17
CA SER A 163 -17.30 -4.85 11.18
C SER A 163 -17.08 -3.44 10.65
N SER A 164 -15.85 -2.90 10.71
CA SER A 164 -15.55 -1.57 10.18
C SER A 164 -14.05 -1.31 9.99
N PRO A 165 -13.63 -0.57 8.95
CA PRO A 165 -12.26 -0.06 8.85
C PRO A 165 -11.89 0.89 10.00
N ALA A 166 -12.87 1.45 10.73
CA ALA A 166 -12.63 2.37 11.85
C ALA A 166 -11.82 1.73 12.99
N ASN A 167 -11.90 0.42 13.18
CA ASN A 167 -11.18 -0.25 14.27
C ASN A 167 -9.71 -0.57 13.95
N CYS A 168 -9.29 -0.25 12.73
CA CYS A 168 -7.88 -0.11 12.39
C CYS A 168 -7.34 1.32 12.67
N ASP A 169 -8.10 2.24 13.29
CA ASP A 169 -7.62 3.62 13.50
C ASP A 169 -6.68 3.78 14.71
N GLY A 170 -6.44 2.71 15.47
CA GLY A 170 -5.58 2.73 16.66
C GLY A 170 -6.30 2.95 17.99
N SER A 171 -7.63 2.91 18.04
CA SER A 171 -8.41 2.96 19.29
C SER A 171 -8.23 1.72 20.18
N GLU A 172 -7.77 0.59 19.63
CA GLU A 172 -7.43 -0.61 20.38
C GLU A 172 -5.94 -0.94 20.24
N THR A 173 -5.31 -1.37 21.32
CA THR A 173 -3.91 -1.81 21.38
C THR A 173 -3.71 -3.08 20.57
N GLN A 174 -3.70 -2.95 19.24
CA GLN A 174 -3.31 -4.02 18.33
C GLN A 174 -1.82 -3.91 18.05
N THR A 175 -1.12 -5.03 18.23
CA THR A 175 0.34 -5.12 18.10
C THR A 175 0.73 -5.17 16.62
N TRP A 176 1.68 -4.32 16.23
CA TRP A 176 2.30 -4.38 14.91
C TRP A 176 3.23 -5.59 14.82
N THR A 177 3.20 -6.27 13.69
CA THR A 177 3.95 -7.50 13.42
C THR A 177 4.95 -7.25 12.30
N SER A 178 6.22 -7.63 12.51
CA SER A 178 7.28 -7.62 11.50
C SER A 178 7.76 -9.03 11.19
N LEU A 179 8.55 -9.18 10.13
CA LEU A 179 9.36 -10.39 9.96
C LEU A 179 10.24 -10.65 11.20
N PRO A 180 10.55 -11.93 11.49
CA PRO A 180 10.18 -13.14 10.74
C PRO A 180 8.81 -13.74 11.11
N LEU A 181 7.97 -13.02 11.87
CA LEU A 181 6.71 -13.58 12.36
C LEU A 181 5.66 -13.63 11.24
N ILE A 182 5.12 -14.83 11.04
CA ILE A 182 3.97 -15.07 10.15
C ILE A 182 2.71 -15.01 11.01
N GLY A 183 1.73 -14.23 10.55
CA GLY A 183 0.40 -14.15 11.16
C GLY A 183 -0.61 -14.93 10.35
N VAL A 184 -1.84 -15.02 10.85
CA VAL A 184 -2.97 -15.62 10.12
C VAL A 184 -4.03 -14.54 9.97
N VAL A 185 -4.47 -14.31 8.73
CA VAL A 185 -5.60 -13.42 8.41
C VAL A 185 -6.78 -14.24 7.89
N ASN A 186 -7.97 -13.93 8.39
CA ASN A 186 -9.22 -14.57 8.01
C ASN A 186 -9.99 -13.73 6.99
N ASN A 187 -10.96 -14.37 6.34
CA ASN A 187 -11.86 -13.70 5.40
C ASN A 187 -12.58 -12.53 6.08
N ASN A 188 -12.65 -11.39 5.40
CA ASN A 188 -13.25 -10.13 5.84
C ASN A 188 -12.49 -9.35 6.92
N GLU A 189 -11.31 -9.79 7.34
CA GLU A 189 -10.44 -8.99 8.22
C GLU A 189 -9.76 -7.86 7.45
N TYR A 190 -9.35 -6.82 8.18
CA TYR A 190 -8.65 -5.67 7.61
C TYR A 190 -7.17 -5.70 7.96
N VAL A 191 -6.35 -5.17 7.06
CA VAL A 191 -4.90 -5.06 7.21
C VAL A 191 -4.46 -3.62 7.00
N GLN A 192 -3.49 -3.19 7.80
CA GLN A 192 -2.79 -1.93 7.58
C GLN A 192 -1.29 -2.15 7.69
N LEU A 193 -0.52 -1.39 6.92
CA LEU A 193 0.93 -1.36 6.92
C LEU A 193 1.45 -0.11 7.60
N ARG A 194 2.68 -0.21 8.07
CA ARG A 194 3.52 0.96 8.36
C ARG A 194 4.97 0.68 8.01
N LEU A 195 5.70 1.73 7.68
CA LEU A 195 7.14 1.69 7.48
C LEU A 195 7.75 3.06 7.79
N THR A 196 9.05 3.11 8.01
CA THR A 196 9.81 4.36 8.20
C THR A 196 10.26 4.90 6.84
N ALA A 197 9.87 6.14 6.51
CA ALA A 197 10.27 6.81 5.28
C ALA A 197 11.79 6.92 5.14
N ASN A 198 12.30 6.92 3.91
CA ASN A 198 13.74 6.97 3.65
C ASN A 198 14.34 8.30 4.14
N ALA A 199 15.58 8.27 4.64
CA ALA A 199 16.28 9.48 5.07
C ALA A 199 16.71 10.37 3.90
N SER A 200 16.91 9.79 2.72
CA SER A 200 17.35 10.49 1.51
C SER A 200 16.16 11.11 0.77
N ALA A 201 16.29 12.38 0.40
CA ALA A 201 15.29 13.09 -0.41
C ALA A 201 15.02 12.36 -1.74
N GLY A 202 13.74 12.18 -2.09
CA GLY A 202 13.30 11.48 -3.31
C GLY A 202 13.51 9.96 -3.32
N ALA A 203 14.17 9.39 -2.30
CA ALA A 203 14.29 7.95 -2.19
C ALA A 203 12.97 7.32 -1.73
N THR A 204 12.77 6.06 -2.12
CA THR A 204 11.55 5.29 -1.82
C THR A 204 11.91 4.08 -0.99
N ASN A 205 11.17 3.85 0.10
CA ASN A 205 11.14 2.57 0.80
C ASN A 205 9.85 1.83 0.42
N ASN A 206 9.96 0.52 0.23
CA ASN A 206 8.84 -0.34 -0.16
C ASN A 206 8.49 -1.33 0.95
N ALA A 207 7.20 -1.57 1.18
CA ALA A 207 6.69 -2.68 1.97
C ALA A 207 5.87 -3.62 1.09
N THR A 208 6.33 -4.85 0.92
CA THR A 208 5.59 -5.89 0.21
C THR A 208 4.83 -6.76 1.21
N LEU A 209 3.51 -6.66 1.20
CA LEU A 209 2.63 -7.54 1.97
C LEU A 209 2.28 -8.78 1.13
N THR A 210 2.43 -9.96 1.71
CA THR A 210 2.01 -11.23 1.11
C THR A 210 0.94 -11.88 1.97
N VAL A 211 -0.18 -12.28 1.35
CA VAL A 211 -1.33 -12.94 1.98
C VAL A 211 -1.73 -14.13 1.13
N GLY A 212 -1.64 -15.36 1.65
CA GLY A 212 -2.07 -16.57 0.93
C GLY A 212 -1.43 -16.76 -0.46
N GLY A 213 -0.26 -16.17 -0.70
CA GLY A 213 0.43 -16.17 -2.00
C GLY A 213 0.15 -14.96 -2.90
N THR A 214 -0.91 -14.20 -2.64
CA THR A 214 -1.18 -12.89 -3.29
C THR A 214 -0.34 -11.81 -2.61
N ASN A 215 0.22 -10.87 -3.38
CA ASN A 215 1.04 -9.79 -2.82
C ASN A 215 0.72 -8.43 -3.44
N ASP A 216 1.02 -7.40 -2.67
CA ASP A 216 1.06 -6.01 -3.13
C ASP A 216 2.28 -5.31 -2.53
N THR A 217 2.80 -4.29 -3.23
CA THR A 217 3.94 -3.49 -2.78
C THR A 217 3.51 -2.04 -2.58
N TRP A 218 3.52 -1.61 -1.32
CA TRP A 218 3.24 -0.23 -0.93
C TRP A 218 4.53 0.60 -0.91
N ALA A 219 4.57 1.67 -1.71
CA ALA A 219 5.72 2.56 -1.83
C ALA A 219 5.53 3.86 -1.03
N VAL A 220 6.60 4.26 -0.33
CA VAL A 220 6.67 5.52 0.41
C VAL A 220 7.89 6.32 -0.03
N THR A 221 7.65 7.42 -0.75
CA THR A 221 8.68 8.30 -1.32
C THR A 221 8.87 9.56 -0.50
N THR A 222 10.09 9.77 -0.01
CA THR A 222 10.48 10.95 0.76
C THR A 222 10.44 12.20 -0.09
N TYR A 223 9.99 13.30 0.51
CA TYR A 223 9.96 14.62 -0.12
C TYR A 223 11.31 15.02 -0.73
N THR A 224 11.27 15.62 -1.91
CA THR A 224 12.44 16.22 -2.57
C THR A 224 12.28 17.73 -2.54
N PRO A 225 13.13 18.45 -1.78
CA PRO A 225 13.15 19.91 -1.81
C PRO A 225 13.35 20.43 -3.23
N ASN A 226 12.53 21.38 -3.66
CA ASN A 226 12.54 21.91 -5.02
C ASN A 226 11.94 23.32 -5.17
N ASP A 227 11.57 23.99 -4.09
CA ASP A 227 11.02 25.33 -4.09
C ASP A 227 12.14 26.37 -4.12
N ASN A 228 12.27 27.01 -5.28
CA ASN A 228 13.23 28.07 -5.57
C ASN A 228 12.55 29.43 -5.79
N THR A 229 11.29 29.58 -5.40
CA THR A 229 10.51 30.82 -5.51
C THR A 229 10.35 31.43 -4.12
N PRO A 230 11.14 32.45 -3.75
CA PRO A 230 10.95 33.11 -2.47
C PRO A 230 9.58 33.76 -2.32
N ASP A 231 9.19 34.01 -1.07
CA ASP A 231 8.15 34.99 -0.79
C ASP A 231 8.57 36.37 -1.32
N ALA A 232 7.58 37.16 -1.75
CA ALA A 232 7.83 38.52 -2.21
C ALA A 232 8.55 39.36 -1.14
N PHE A 233 9.57 40.09 -1.57
CA PHE A 233 10.39 40.94 -0.73
C PHE A 233 10.62 42.29 -1.41
N ASP A 234 10.95 43.32 -0.64
CA ASP A 234 11.15 44.68 -1.15
C ASP A 234 12.18 45.42 -0.31
N PHE A 235 12.78 46.47 -0.88
CA PHE A 235 13.70 47.37 -0.18
C PHE A 235 13.06 48.74 0.02
N ILE A 236 13.48 49.45 1.06
CA ILE A 236 13.02 50.81 1.30
C ILE A 236 13.88 51.78 0.48
N ASP A 237 13.25 52.47 -0.47
CA ASP A 237 13.88 53.52 -1.28
C ASP A 237 14.45 54.65 -0.41
N MET A 238 15.58 55.19 -0.84
CA MET A 238 16.28 56.27 -0.14
C MET A 238 16.32 57.55 -0.96
N ASN A 239 16.01 58.67 -0.31
CA ASN A 239 16.00 60.00 -0.92
C ASN A 239 16.99 60.92 -0.19
N ASP A 240 17.33 62.04 -0.84
CA ASP A 240 18.23 63.06 -0.29
C ASP A 240 19.61 62.52 0.10
N ILE A 241 20.12 61.57 -0.69
CA ILE A 241 21.46 61.01 -0.49
C ILE A 241 22.51 61.95 -1.10
N ALA A 242 23.60 62.20 -0.37
CA ALA A 242 24.72 63.00 -0.86
C ALA A 242 25.30 62.43 -2.16
N LEU A 243 25.81 63.30 -3.04
CA LEU A 243 26.38 62.87 -4.32
C LEU A 243 27.56 61.91 -4.16
N SER A 244 27.75 60.98 -5.11
CA SER A 244 28.90 60.07 -5.16
C SER A 244 29.18 59.31 -3.85
N THR A 245 28.13 58.99 -3.10
CA THR A 245 28.21 58.39 -1.77
C THR A 245 27.79 56.93 -1.83
N GLN A 246 28.59 56.05 -1.23
CA GLN A 246 28.21 54.64 -1.10
C GLN A 246 27.16 54.51 0.00
N THR A 247 26.01 53.96 -0.36
CA THR A 247 24.84 53.81 0.51
C THR A 247 24.35 52.37 0.44
N ALA A 248 23.94 51.82 1.58
CA ALA A 248 23.35 50.48 1.71
C ALA A 248 21.85 50.58 2.00
N SER A 249 21.08 49.59 1.55
CA SER A 249 19.65 49.44 1.81
C SER A 249 19.37 49.05 3.27
N ASP A 250 18.10 48.94 3.61
CA ASP A 250 17.66 48.09 4.71
C ASP A 250 17.99 46.60 4.45
N ILE A 251 17.91 45.79 5.51
CA ILE A 251 18.23 44.36 5.49
C ILE A 251 16.93 43.59 5.33
N VAL A 252 16.88 42.66 4.37
CA VAL A 252 15.67 41.93 4.01
C VAL A 252 15.88 40.44 4.25
N GLN A 253 14.92 39.80 4.91
CA GLN A 253 14.92 38.34 5.09
C GLN A 253 14.32 37.66 3.86
N ILE A 254 14.97 36.59 3.38
CA ILE A 254 14.44 35.74 2.30
C ILE A 254 13.75 34.52 2.91
N THR A 255 12.46 34.35 2.63
CA THR A 255 11.64 33.21 3.09
C THR A 255 10.97 32.50 1.92
N GLY A 256 10.33 31.36 2.18
CA GLY A 256 9.47 30.67 1.19
C GLY A 256 10.17 29.62 0.33
N ILE A 257 11.50 29.55 0.33
CA ILE A 257 12.29 28.55 -0.41
C ILE A 257 12.63 27.32 0.45
N ASP A 258 12.97 26.21 -0.19
CA ASP A 258 13.51 25.03 0.49
C ASP A 258 14.75 24.41 -0.19
N VAL A 259 15.18 25.02 -1.30
CA VAL A 259 16.49 24.80 -1.92
C VAL A 259 17.28 26.10 -1.94
N ALA A 260 18.61 25.98 -2.01
CA ALA A 260 19.48 27.14 -2.19
C ALA A 260 19.20 27.80 -3.55
N VAL A 261 19.06 29.12 -3.57
CA VAL A 261 18.76 29.90 -4.78
C VAL A 261 19.91 30.80 -5.18
N ASP A 262 19.97 31.11 -6.47
CA ASP A 262 20.98 31.98 -7.06
C ASP A 262 20.65 33.45 -6.82
N LEU A 263 21.69 34.27 -6.67
CA LEU A 263 21.58 35.73 -6.62
C LEU A 263 22.23 36.38 -7.83
N SER A 264 21.64 37.48 -8.30
CA SER A 264 22.31 38.41 -9.20
C SER A 264 21.84 39.84 -8.95
N ILE A 265 22.71 40.81 -9.19
CA ILE A 265 22.41 42.22 -9.02
C ILE A 265 22.75 43.00 -10.30
N SER A 266 21.94 43.99 -10.63
CA SER A 266 22.14 44.85 -11.78
C SER A 266 21.60 46.25 -11.52
N GLY A 267 21.97 47.23 -12.34
CA GLY A 267 21.48 48.61 -12.21
C GLY A 267 22.59 49.66 -12.17
N GLY A 268 22.23 50.86 -11.72
CA GLY A 268 23.12 52.01 -11.62
C GLY A 268 23.99 52.01 -10.35
N GLY A 269 25.10 52.74 -10.39
CA GLY A 269 25.90 52.99 -9.18
C GLY A 269 26.84 51.86 -8.76
N SER A 270 27.18 50.95 -9.68
CA SER A 270 28.02 49.76 -9.41
C SER A 270 27.49 48.94 -8.23
N PRO A 271 26.27 48.39 -8.36
CA PRO A 271 25.60 47.79 -7.22
C PRO A 271 26.27 46.48 -6.79
N GLU A 272 26.24 46.24 -5.49
CA GLU A 272 26.75 45.01 -4.87
C GLU A 272 25.73 44.51 -3.84
N PHE A 273 25.69 43.20 -3.61
CA PHE A 273 24.93 42.59 -2.53
C PHE A 273 25.83 41.85 -1.55
N ARG A 274 25.28 41.53 -0.39
CA ARG A 274 25.84 40.56 0.56
C ARG A 274 24.73 39.67 1.13
N VAL A 275 25.12 38.45 1.52
CA VAL A 275 24.24 37.47 2.18
C VAL A 275 24.75 37.25 3.60
N CYS A 276 23.84 37.20 4.56
CA CYS A 276 24.11 36.93 5.96
C CYS A 276 23.45 35.60 6.35
N THR A 277 24.27 34.55 6.45
CA THR A 277 23.82 33.14 6.58
C THR A 277 23.65 32.65 8.03
N ASP A 278 23.93 33.47 9.03
CA ASP A 278 23.68 33.09 10.43
C ASP A 278 22.31 33.63 10.88
N GLY A 279 21.30 32.74 10.86
CA GLY A 279 19.90 32.98 11.19
C GLY A 279 19.61 33.38 12.64
N SER A 280 20.50 34.13 13.29
CA SER A 280 20.36 34.56 14.67
C SER A 280 19.86 36.00 14.82
N SER A 281 20.00 36.89 13.82
CA SER A 281 19.33 38.21 13.75
C SER A 281 19.78 39.05 12.54
N GLU A 282 19.02 40.13 12.25
CA GLU A 282 19.44 41.24 11.36
C GLU A 282 20.83 41.81 11.72
N ALA A 283 21.27 41.67 12.98
CA ALA A 283 22.52 42.25 13.48
C ALA A 283 23.78 41.70 12.77
N ASN A 284 23.74 40.50 12.21
CA ASN A 284 24.86 39.94 11.46
C ASN A 284 25.05 40.59 10.07
N CYS A 285 24.05 41.34 9.62
CA CYS A 285 24.12 42.21 8.46
C CYS A 285 24.41 43.67 8.85
N ASP A 286 24.67 44.02 10.11
CA ASP A 286 24.93 45.41 10.55
C ASP A 286 26.36 45.91 10.29
N GLY A 287 27.25 45.05 9.78
CA GLY A 287 28.64 45.39 9.48
C GLY A 287 29.63 45.15 10.63
N SER A 288 29.20 44.53 11.73
CA SER A 288 30.07 44.08 12.83
C SER A 288 31.02 42.93 12.46
N GLU A 289 30.73 42.17 11.40
CA GLU A 289 31.65 41.21 10.78
C GLU A 289 32.07 41.64 9.38
N THR A 290 33.34 41.39 9.01
CA THR A 290 33.88 41.67 7.67
C THR A 290 33.24 40.74 6.62
N GLN A 291 32.04 41.09 6.18
CA GLN A 291 31.32 40.41 5.10
C GLN A 291 31.72 41.01 3.74
N THR A 292 31.88 40.16 2.73
CA THR A 292 32.35 40.55 1.39
C THR A 292 31.16 40.95 0.52
N TRP A 293 31.23 42.15 -0.06
CA TRP A 293 30.25 42.62 -1.04
C TRP A 293 30.55 42.05 -2.42
N THR A 294 29.51 41.66 -3.15
CA THR A 294 29.61 40.95 -4.43
C THR A 294 28.80 41.65 -5.51
N ALA A 295 29.42 41.91 -6.67
CA ALA A 295 28.79 42.56 -7.82
C ALA A 295 28.25 41.58 -8.89
N GLY A 296 28.67 40.31 -8.84
CA GLY A 296 28.38 39.30 -9.86
C GLY A 296 27.33 38.29 -9.42
N PRO A 297 26.84 37.45 -10.34
CA PRO A 297 25.95 36.35 -9.98
C PRO A 297 26.67 35.35 -9.06
N VAL A 298 25.97 34.88 -8.03
CA VAL A 298 26.45 33.84 -7.12
C VAL A 298 25.44 32.71 -7.10
N VAL A 299 25.90 31.51 -7.43
CA VAL A 299 25.08 30.30 -7.51
C VAL A 299 24.89 29.69 -6.12
N GLY A 300 23.65 29.34 -5.77
CA GLY A 300 23.30 28.72 -4.48
C GLY A 300 23.68 29.59 -3.28
N ALA A 301 23.51 30.90 -3.40
CA ALA A 301 24.02 31.88 -2.44
C ALA A 301 23.13 32.05 -1.21
N VAL A 302 21.83 31.79 -1.35
CA VAL A 302 20.80 32.08 -0.35
C VAL A 302 20.00 30.83 -0.04
N VAL A 303 19.86 30.52 1.24
CA VAL A 303 18.94 29.50 1.76
C VAL A 303 17.81 30.16 2.56
N ASN A 304 16.76 29.39 2.84
CA ASN A 304 15.60 29.89 3.57
C ASN A 304 16.00 30.50 4.92
N ASN A 305 15.50 31.70 5.19
CA ASN A 305 15.78 32.54 6.36
C ASN A 305 17.13 33.26 6.38
N ASP A 306 17.92 33.19 5.31
CA ASP A 306 19.05 34.09 5.12
C ASP A 306 18.58 35.55 4.97
N TYR A 307 19.46 36.49 5.31
CA TYR A 307 19.23 37.91 5.10
C TYR A 307 20.10 38.44 3.96
N VAL A 308 19.55 39.37 3.18
CA VAL A 308 20.24 40.05 2.08
C VAL A 308 20.25 41.56 2.32
N GLN A 309 21.31 42.20 1.84
CA GLN A 309 21.39 43.66 1.78
C GLN A 309 22.09 44.06 0.48
N VAL A 310 21.63 45.15 -0.14
CA VAL A 310 22.24 45.73 -1.33
C VAL A 310 22.89 47.07 -1.01
N ARG A 311 23.85 47.47 -1.84
CA ARG A 311 24.44 48.81 -1.80
C ARG A 311 24.76 49.29 -3.21
N LEU A 312 24.82 50.60 -3.36
CA LEU A 312 25.26 51.28 -4.58
C LEU A 312 26.00 52.58 -4.25
N THR A 313 26.66 53.18 -5.24
CA THR A 313 27.18 54.55 -5.19
C THR A 313 26.19 55.51 -5.83
N SER A 314 25.70 56.50 -5.08
CA SER A 314 24.69 57.47 -5.53
C SER A 314 25.17 58.31 -6.73
N SER A 315 24.24 58.95 -7.43
CA SER A 315 24.54 59.74 -8.64
C SER A 315 25.54 60.88 -8.37
N VAL A 316 26.26 61.28 -9.42
CA VAL A 316 27.10 62.48 -9.44
C VAL A 316 26.31 63.77 -9.69
N SER A 317 25.01 63.65 -9.99
CA SER A 317 24.10 64.76 -10.32
C SER A 317 22.99 64.87 -9.27
N ASN A 318 22.54 66.08 -8.98
CA ASN A 318 21.40 66.37 -8.09
C ASN A 318 20.09 65.80 -8.66
N SER A 319 19.13 65.52 -7.78
CA SER A 319 17.77 65.04 -8.11
C SER A 319 17.76 63.86 -9.11
N THR A 320 18.76 62.96 -9.02
CA THR A 320 18.92 61.83 -9.94
C THR A 320 18.75 60.52 -9.20
N THR A 321 17.81 59.70 -9.66
CA THR A 321 17.57 58.35 -9.14
C THR A 321 18.44 57.33 -9.87
N LEU A 322 19.15 56.49 -9.11
CA LEU A 322 19.74 55.25 -9.60
C LEU A 322 18.93 54.08 -9.04
N GLN A 323 18.48 53.22 -9.95
CA GLN A 323 17.78 51.98 -9.61
C GLN A 323 18.76 50.81 -9.61
N THR A 324 18.62 49.94 -8.62
CA THR A 324 19.25 48.63 -8.53
C THR A 324 18.19 47.55 -8.47
N THR A 325 18.40 46.43 -9.16
CA THR A 325 17.52 45.26 -9.10
C THR A 325 18.32 44.08 -8.56
N LEU A 326 17.85 43.49 -7.46
CA LEU A 326 18.34 42.23 -6.92
C LEU A 326 17.40 41.11 -7.36
N ASN A 327 17.92 40.09 -8.05
CA ASN A 327 17.19 38.86 -8.36
C ASN A 327 17.58 37.78 -7.35
N VAL A 328 16.58 37.11 -6.77
CA VAL A 328 16.70 36.02 -5.80
C VAL A 328 15.85 34.85 -6.30
N GLY A 329 16.49 33.82 -6.85
CA GLY A 329 15.78 32.74 -7.52
C GLY A 329 14.92 33.27 -8.68
N THR A 330 13.60 33.10 -8.58
CA THR A 330 12.62 33.59 -9.57
C THR A 330 12.04 34.97 -9.25
N GLU A 331 12.28 35.49 -8.05
CA GLU A 331 11.76 36.79 -7.60
C GLU A 331 12.81 37.90 -7.72
N SER A 332 12.36 39.15 -7.76
CA SER A 332 13.25 40.31 -7.84
C SER A 332 12.67 41.51 -7.11
N ALA A 333 13.52 42.29 -6.47
CA ALA A 333 13.16 43.58 -5.88
C ALA A 333 14.01 44.70 -6.47
N ASN A 334 13.38 45.87 -6.62
CA ASN A 334 14.07 47.10 -6.99
C ASN A 334 14.41 47.90 -5.73
N TRP A 335 15.46 48.69 -5.81
CA TRP A 335 15.85 49.65 -4.80
C TRP A 335 16.30 50.94 -5.47
N ASP A 336 15.60 52.03 -5.18
CA ASP A 336 15.87 53.35 -5.75
C ASP A 336 16.61 54.24 -4.74
N VAL A 337 17.69 54.86 -5.21
CA VAL A 337 18.46 55.86 -4.47
C VAL A 337 18.48 57.18 -5.23
N THR A 338 17.84 58.20 -4.65
CA THR A 338 17.74 59.54 -5.22
C THR A 338 18.65 60.51 -4.49
N THR A 339 19.48 61.23 -5.25
CA THR A 339 20.37 62.25 -4.72
C THR A 339 19.65 63.53 -4.29
N GLU A 340 20.27 64.28 -3.39
CA GLU A 340 19.80 65.59 -2.91
C GLU A 340 19.45 66.58 -4.05
N ASN A 341 18.53 67.50 -3.77
CA ASN A 341 18.07 68.50 -4.73
C ASN A 341 19.11 69.61 -4.95
N ASP A 342 19.07 70.23 -6.13
CA ASP A 342 19.92 71.38 -6.45
C ASP A 342 19.48 72.61 -5.62
N THR A 343 20.37 73.12 -4.75
CA THR A 343 20.11 74.26 -3.85
C THR A 343 20.48 75.60 -4.47
#